data_AF-A0A7C5XSP9-F1
#
_entry.id   AF-A0A7C5XSP9-F1
#
_cell.length_a   1.000
_cell.length_b   1.000
_cell.length_c   1.000
_cell.angle_alpha   90.00
_cell.angle_beta   90.00
_cell.angle_gamma   90.00
#
_symmetry.space_group_name_H-M   'P 1'
#
loop_
_entity.id
_entity.type
_entity.pdbx_description
1 polymer ?
#
loop_
_entity_poly.entity_id
_entity_poly.type
_entity_poly.pdbx_seq_one_letter_code
_entity_poly.pdbx_strand_id
1 'polypeptide(L)'
;MRVQVHLDEVPVEWVRVEAYAEGGEGRPPVAVALEHRGAMPGTVGEHRFEGTVPADRPVEHYTPRIVPHHPEAAVPLECARILWLR
;
A
#
# COMPACT_ATOMS: atom_id res chain seq x y z
N MET A 1 -9.26 -4.11 -4.46
CA MET A 1 -8.72 -2.75 -4.37
C MET A 1 -7.65 -2.56 -5.43
N ARG A 2 -7.63 -1.40 -6.08
CA ARG A 2 -6.66 -1.01 -7.12
C ARG A 2 -6.14 0.38 -6.81
N VAL A 3 -4.83 0.58 -6.94
CA VAL A 3 -4.15 1.86 -6.66
C VAL A 3 -3.15 2.13 -7.77
N GLN A 4 -3.06 3.39 -8.20
CA GLN A 4 -1.99 3.90 -9.06
C GLN A 4 -0.98 4.63 -8.18
N VAL A 5 0.30 4.39 -8.43
CA VAL A 5 1.39 4.93 -7.63
C VAL A 5 2.47 5.46 -8.56
N HIS A 6 2.87 6.71 -8.33
CA HIS A 6 4.02 7.32 -8.96
C HIS A 6 5.24 7.23 -8.04
N LEU A 7 6.34 6.63 -8.52
CA LEU A 7 7.55 6.36 -7.71
C LEU A 7 8.77 7.20 -8.09
N ASP A 8 8.68 8.12 -9.06
CA ASP A 8 9.83 8.87 -9.57
C ASP A 8 11.03 7.94 -9.85
N GLU A 9 12.15 8.14 -9.16
CA GLU A 9 13.39 7.34 -9.29
C GLU A 9 13.51 6.24 -8.21
N VAL A 10 12.47 6.04 -7.39
CA VAL A 10 12.48 5.01 -6.34
C VAL A 10 12.20 3.63 -6.96
N PRO A 11 13.10 2.63 -6.77
CA PRO A 11 12.87 1.28 -7.26
C PRO A 11 11.61 0.66 -6.64
N VAL A 12 10.80 -0.03 -7.45
CA VAL A 12 9.53 -0.61 -7.01
C VAL A 12 9.70 -1.67 -5.92
N GLU A 13 10.84 -2.35 -5.90
CA GLU A 13 11.22 -3.34 -4.89
C GLU A 13 11.56 -2.72 -3.52
N TRP A 14 11.83 -1.41 -3.46
CA TRP A 14 12.10 -0.68 -2.21
C TRP A 14 10.83 -0.17 -1.53
N VAL A 15 9.67 -0.45 -2.12
CA VAL A 15 8.38 -0.08 -1.57
C VAL A 15 7.44 -1.26 -1.52
N ARG A 16 6.50 -1.19 -0.59
CA ARG A 16 5.34 -2.08 -0.52
C ARG A 16 4.11 -1.21 -0.45
N VAL A 17 3.18 -1.43 -1.38
CA VAL A 17 1.87 -0.77 -1.35
C VAL A 17 0.93 -1.64 -0.55
N GLU A 18 0.29 -1.06 0.46
CA GLU A 18 -0.62 -1.75 1.35
C GLU A 18 -1.99 -1.08 1.34
N ALA A 19 -3.06 -1.87 1.47
CA ALA A 19 -4.35 -1.39 1.91
C ALA A 19 -4.44 -1.57 3.43
N TYR A 20 -4.45 -0.45 4.16
CA TYR A 20 -4.47 -0.46 5.62
C TYR A 20 -5.85 -0.06 6.14
N ALA A 21 -6.41 -0.87 7.04
CA ALA A 21 -7.57 -0.48 7.83
C ALA A 21 -7.18 -0.40 9.30
N GLU A 22 -7.55 0.71 9.93
CA GLU A 22 -7.34 0.93 11.36
C GLU A 22 -8.10 -0.13 12.18
N GLY A 23 -7.53 -0.48 13.34
CA GLY A 23 -8.22 -1.31 14.32
C GLY A 23 -9.33 -0.52 15.02
N GLY A 24 -10.36 -1.21 15.49
CA GLY A 24 -11.47 -0.56 16.18
C GLY A 24 -12.62 -1.51 16.47
N GLU A 25 -13.42 -1.21 17.51
CA GLU A 25 -14.60 -2.01 17.90
C GLU A 25 -14.32 -3.53 18.02
N GLY A 26 -13.20 -3.89 18.66
CA GLY A 26 -12.79 -5.28 18.83
C GLY A 26 -12.20 -5.95 17.59
N ARG A 27 -11.99 -5.20 16.50
CA ARG A 27 -11.32 -5.69 15.28
C ARG A 27 -9.84 -5.30 15.30
N PRO A 28 -8.93 -6.22 14.97
CA PRO A 28 -7.53 -5.86 14.80
C PRO A 28 -7.34 -4.96 13.56
N PRO A 29 -6.25 -4.18 13.53
CA PRO A 29 -5.84 -3.50 12.31
C PRO A 29 -5.55 -4.53 11.21
N VAL A 30 -5.76 -4.14 9.96
CA VAL A 30 -5.52 -4.98 8.79
C VAL A 30 -4.54 -4.25 7.87
N ALA A 31 -3.50 -4.93 7.43
CA ALA A 31 -2.58 -4.43 6.41
C ALA A 31 -2.44 -5.50 5.32
N VAL A 32 -3.03 -5.27 4.15
CA VAL A 32 -2.95 -6.19 3.01
C VAL A 32 -1.95 -5.64 1.99
N ALA A 33 -0.88 -6.37 1.71
CA ALA A 33 0.02 -6.04 0.62
C ALA A 33 -0.70 -6.20 -0.73
N LEU A 34 -0.58 -5.19 -1.59
CA LEU A 34 -1.09 -5.22 -2.95
C LEU A 34 0.00 -5.72 -3.90
N GLU A 35 -0.40 -6.53 -4.88
CA GLU A 35 0.50 -7.06 -5.89
C GLU A 35 0.82 -6.00 -6.93
N HIS A 36 2.10 -5.83 -7.25
CA HIS A 36 2.54 -5.00 -8.36
C HIS A 36 2.11 -5.63 -9.69
N ARG A 37 1.29 -4.93 -10.46
CA ARG A 37 0.75 -5.36 -11.76
C ARG A 37 1.50 -4.78 -12.96
N GLY A 38 2.67 -4.20 -12.73
CA GLY A 38 3.55 -3.59 -13.73
C GLY A 38 3.42 -2.08 -13.84
N ALA A 39 4.35 -1.51 -14.60
CA ALA A 39 4.35 -0.11 -14.99
C ALA A 39 3.20 0.18 -15.98
N MET A 40 2.68 1.41 -15.93
CA MET A 40 1.63 1.88 -16.82
C MET A 40 2.21 2.26 -18.19
N PRO A 41 1.60 1.83 -19.31
CA PRO A 41 2.06 2.23 -20.65
C PRO A 41 1.94 3.74 -20.88
N GLY A 42 2.98 4.34 -21.46
CA GLY A 42 2.97 5.76 -21.85
C GLY A 42 3.32 6.75 -20.73
N THR A 43 3.71 6.25 -19.55
CA THR A 43 4.04 7.05 -18.37
C THR A 43 5.35 6.57 -17.73
N VAL A 44 6.17 7.50 -17.25
CA VAL A 44 7.42 7.18 -16.51
C VAL A 44 7.12 7.21 -15.02
N GLY A 45 7.50 6.15 -14.29
CA GLY A 45 7.36 6.09 -12.83
C GLY A 45 5.96 5.73 -12.32
N GLU A 46 4.96 5.57 -13.18
CA GLU A 46 3.60 5.17 -12.82
C GLU A 46 3.46 3.64 -12.80
N HIS A 47 2.98 3.12 -11.68
CA HIS A 47 2.81 1.70 -11.41
C HIS A 47 1.39 1.39 -10.95
N ARG A 48 0.90 0.21 -11.32
CA ARG A 48 -0.42 -0.28 -10.88
C ARG A 48 -0.26 -1.35 -9.81
N PHE A 49 -0.99 -1.22 -8.73
CA PHE A 49 -1.06 -2.19 -7.64
C PHE A 49 -2.48 -2.68 -7.42
N GLU A 50 -2.66 -3.99 -7.19
CA GLU A 50 -3.97 -4.60 -7.03
C GLU A 50 -3.97 -5.72 -5.99
N GLY A 51 -5.08 -5.88 -5.28
CA GLY A 51 -5.26 -6.95 -4.31
C GLY A 51 -6.68 -7.02 -3.76
N THR A 52 -6.96 -8.05 -2.99
CA THR A 52 -8.27 -8.27 -2.35
C THR A 52 -8.15 -7.96 -0.87
N VAL A 53 -9.06 -7.12 -0.36
CA VAL A 53 -9.16 -6.82 1.08
C VAL A 53 -10.31 -7.62 1.70
N PRO A 54 -10.25 -7.95 3.01
CA PRO A 54 -11.36 -8.59 3.70
C PRO A 54 -12.67 -7.82 3.54
N ALA A 55 -13.75 -8.54 3.24
CA ALA A 55 -15.10 -7.99 3.08
C ALA A 55 -15.86 -7.85 4.41
N ASP A 56 -15.16 -8.00 5.55
CA ASP A 56 -15.72 -7.89 6.91
C ASP A 56 -16.01 -6.42 7.31
N ARG A 57 -15.51 -5.47 6.52
CA ARG A 57 -15.69 -4.03 6.69
C ARG A 57 -15.80 -3.33 5.33
N PRO A 58 -16.43 -2.13 5.28
CA PRO A 58 -16.56 -1.35 4.06
C PRO A 58 -15.19 -0.98 3.45
N VAL A 59 -15.14 -0.80 2.13
CA VAL A 59 -13.88 -0.48 1.43
C VAL A 59 -13.31 0.87 1.86
N GLU A 60 -14.18 1.79 2.30
CA GLU A 60 -13.84 3.14 2.77
C GLU A 60 -13.03 3.11 4.07
N HIS A 61 -13.04 1.99 4.80
CA HIS A 61 -12.22 1.81 5.99
C HIS A 61 -10.75 1.48 5.64
N TYR A 62 -10.46 1.19 4.36
CA TYR A 62 -9.11 0.92 3.90
C TYR A 62 -8.50 2.18 3.27
N THR A 63 -7.43 2.67 3.87
CA THR A 63 -6.59 3.72 3.31
C THR A 63 -5.35 3.08 2.70
N PRO A 64 -5.12 3.23 1.38
CA PRO A 64 -3.88 2.74 0.80
C PRO A 64 -2.69 3.59 1.24
N ARG A 65 -1.54 2.93 1.36
CA ARG A 65 -0.27 3.56 1.73
C ARG A 65 0.91 2.93 1.00
N ILE A 66 1.96 3.72 0.83
CA ILE A 66 3.28 3.29 0.37
C ILE A 66 4.17 3.18 1.59
N VAL A 67 4.76 2.00 1.81
CA VAL A 67 5.65 1.70 2.93
C VAL A 67 7.04 1.41 2.39
N PRO A 68 8.12 1.95 2.97
CA PRO A 68 9.48 1.48 2.66
C PRO A 68 9.59 -0.03 2.85
N HIS A 69 10.30 -0.72 1.97
CA HIS A 69 10.38 -2.16 1.99
C HIS A 69 11.80 -2.67 1.85
N HIS A 70 12.15 -3.60 2.73
CA HIS A 70 13.26 -4.52 2.58
C HIS A 70 12.85 -5.84 3.26
N PRO A 71 13.18 -7.02 2.69
CA PRO A 71 12.78 -8.31 3.27
C PRO A 71 13.21 -8.51 4.74
N GLU A 72 14.34 -7.90 5.13
CA GLU A 72 14.91 -8.00 6.47
C GLU A 72 14.51 -6.85 7.42
N ALA A 73 13.69 -5.89 6.95
CA ALA A 73 13.30 -4.73 7.75
C ALA A 73 11.84 -4.80 8.19
N ALA A 74 11.60 -4.57 9.48
CA ALA A 74 10.27 -4.24 9.99
C ALA A 74 10.08 -2.72 9.97
N VAL A 75 8.96 -2.25 9.43
CA VAL A 75 8.62 -0.82 9.39
C VAL A 75 7.47 -0.54 10.37
N PRO A 76 7.70 0.30 11.40
CA PRO A 76 6.65 0.66 12.36
C PRO A 76 5.63 1.62 11.72
N LEU A 77 4.42 1.68 12.28
CA LEU A 77 3.32 2.53 11.79
C LEU A 77 3.67 4.03 11.85
N GLU A 78 4.51 4.41 12.80
CA GLU A 78 4.99 5.76 13.06
C GLU A 78 6.10 6.19 12.10
N CYS A 79 6.53 5.32 11.19
CA CYS A 79 7.58 5.65 10.22
C CYS A 79 7.15 6.83 9.35
N ALA A 80 7.84 7.96 9.51
CA ALA A 80 7.55 9.21 8.79
C ALA A 80 7.65 9.11 7.25
N ARG A 81 8.25 8.03 6.74
CA ARG A 81 8.38 7.75 5.31
C ARG A 81 7.21 6.93 4.74
N ILE A 82 6.22 6.57 5.56
CA ILE A 82 4.97 6.00 5.07
C ILE A 82 4.15 7.11 4.42
N LEU A 83 3.83 6.96 3.15
CA LEU A 83 2.98 7.89 2.42
C LEU A 83 1.55 7.33 2.37
N TRP A 84 0.60 8.10 2.90
CA TRP A 84 -0.81 7.74 2.93
C TRP A 84 -1.55 8.41 1.78
N LEU A 85 -2.40 7.66 1.06
CA LEU A 85 -3.33 8.26 0.13
C LEU A 85 -4.39 9.02 0.94
N ARG A 86 -4.55 10.31 0.65
CA ARG A 86 -5.59 11.17 1.23
C ARG A 86 -6.63 11.52 0.19
#